data_AF-A0A3A8PXB7-F1
#
_entry.id   AF-A0A3A8PXB7-F1
#
_cell.length_a   1.000
_cell.length_b   1.000
_cell.length_c   1.000
_cell.angle_alpha   90.00
_cell.angle_beta   90.00
_cell.angle_gamma   90.00
#
_symmetry.space_group_name_H-M   'P 1'
#
loop_
_entity.id
_entity.type
_entity.pdbx_description
1 polymer ?
#
loop_
_entity_poly.entity_id
_entity_poly.type
_entity_poly.pdbx_seq_one_letter_code
_entity_poly.pdbx_strand_id
1 'polypeptide(L)'
;MTSSLSLHRAVLLVALAASGCAGSAKETRADAHPLLPPPSTSVALTVGYEEAVRLGAAFARNQDQALRLVMAKQGEASWWLRFASPAGHPSLDLRVDGQTAKVEPIPLP
;
A
#
# COMPACT_ATOMS: atom_id res chain seq x y z
N MET A 1 -51.94 -6.95 -18.11
CA MET A 1 -52.17 -6.54 -19.52
C MET A 1 -50.83 -6.15 -20.12
N THR A 2 -50.47 -6.90 -21.18
CA THR A 2 -49.57 -6.61 -22.31
C THR A 2 -48.20 -5.95 -22.11
N SER A 3 -47.20 -6.74 -22.51
CA SER A 3 -45.78 -6.50 -22.77
C SER A 3 -45.45 -5.37 -23.74
N SER A 4 -44.21 -4.88 -23.66
CA SER A 4 -43.42 -4.44 -24.82
C SER A 4 -42.01 -5.01 -24.72
N LEU A 5 -41.75 -6.00 -25.58
CA LEU A 5 -40.43 -6.55 -25.91
C LEU A 5 -39.73 -5.67 -26.94
N SER A 6 -38.43 -5.97 -27.13
CA SER A 6 -37.61 -5.69 -28.32
C SER A 6 -36.84 -4.36 -28.33
N LEU A 7 -35.59 -4.26 -28.81
CA LEU A 7 -34.88 -5.16 -29.73
C LEU A 7 -33.35 -4.99 -29.60
N HIS A 8 -32.70 -6.11 -29.91
CA HIS A 8 -31.29 -6.46 -30.02
C HIS A 8 -30.24 -5.41 -30.43
N ARG A 9 -29.00 -5.59 -29.92
CA ARG A 9 -27.87 -5.87 -30.83
C ARG A 9 -26.71 -6.56 -30.11
N ALA A 10 -26.52 -7.84 -30.44
CA ALA A 10 -25.29 -8.57 -30.26
C ALA A 10 -24.24 -8.11 -31.28
N VAL A 11 -22.96 -8.10 -30.90
CA VAL A 11 -21.86 -8.37 -31.84
C VAL A 11 -20.80 -9.20 -31.10
N LEU A 12 -20.57 -10.40 -31.65
CA LEU A 12 -19.61 -11.41 -31.23
C LEU A 12 -18.16 -11.06 -31.65
N LEU A 13 -17.23 -11.50 -30.79
CA LEU A 13 -15.91 -12.11 -31.03
C LEU A 13 -15.24 -11.99 -32.41
N VAL A 14 -13.98 -11.55 -32.41
CA VAL A 14 -12.95 -12.08 -33.33
C VAL A 14 -11.68 -12.37 -32.53
N ALA A 15 -11.36 -13.65 -32.41
CA ALA A 15 -10.03 -14.14 -32.09
C ALA A 15 -9.22 -14.19 -33.38
N LEU A 16 -7.96 -13.72 -33.34
CA LEU A 16 -6.98 -14.05 -34.37
C LEU A 16 -5.69 -14.53 -33.71
N ALA A 17 -5.46 -15.84 -33.83
CA ALA A 17 -4.20 -16.48 -33.55
C ALA A 17 -3.18 -16.10 -34.63
N ALA A 18 -1.98 -15.70 -34.23
CA ALA A 18 -0.81 -15.70 -35.09
C ALA A 18 0.22 -16.65 -34.48
N SER A 19 0.15 -17.91 -34.89
CA SER A 19 1.25 -18.87 -34.76
C SER A 19 2.29 -18.57 -35.85
N GLY A 20 3.53 -18.33 -35.44
CA GLY A 20 4.69 -18.24 -36.34
C GLY A 20 5.89 -18.94 -35.71
N CYS A 21 6.24 -20.10 -36.27
CA CYS A 21 7.39 -20.92 -35.89
C CYS A 21 8.69 -20.46 -36.55
N ALA A 22 9.79 -20.80 -35.87
CA ALA A 22 11.14 -21.14 -36.35
C ALA A 22 12.20 -20.03 -36.50
N GLY A 23 13.35 -20.29 -35.85
CA GLY A 23 14.61 -19.55 -35.98
C GLY A 23 15.44 -19.68 -34.69
N SER A 24 16.03 -20.84 -34.44
CA SER A 24 17.46 -21.12 -34.68
C SER A 24 18.38 -20.61 -33.56
N ALA A 25 19.23 -21.52 -33.11
CA ALA A 25 20.06 -21.45 -31.93
C ALA A 25 20.96 -20.20 -31.86
N LYS A 26 21.04 -19.62 -30.66
CA LYS A 26 22.31 -19.18 -30.09
C LYS A 26 22.26 -19.33 -28.58
N GLU A 27 22.81 -20.46 -28.16
CA GLU A 27 23.49 -20.64 -26.89
C GLU A 27 24.16 -19.33 -26.45
N THR A 28 23.55 -18.66 -25.48
CA THR A 28 24.26 -17.68 -24.66
C THR A 28 24.07 -18.17 -23.24
N ARG A 29 25.12 -18.80 -22.74
CA ARG A 29 25.39 -19.07 -21.34
C ARG A 29 25.17 -17.77 -20.56
N ALA A 30 23.94 -17.53 -20.13
CA ALA A 30 23.71 -16.65 -18.99
C ALA A 30 24.07 -17.51 -17.79
N ASP A 31 25.27 -17.30 -17.27
CA ASP A 31 25.66 -17.78 -15.94
C ASP A 31 24.47 -17.60 -15.01
N ALA A 32 23.88 -18.72 -14.60
CA ALA A 32 22.93 -18.76 -13.51
C ALA A 32 23.74 -18.51 -12.23
N HIS A 33 24.21 -17.27 -12.06
CA HIS A 33 24.58 -16.79 -10.75
C HIS A 33 23.33 -16.95 -9.90
N PRO A 34 23.40 -17.72 -8.80
CA PRO A 34 22.33 -17.66 -7.81
C PRO A 34 22.21 -16.18 -7.43
N LEU A 35 21.06 -15.58 -7.70
CA LEU A 35 20.75 -14.25 -7.15
C LEU A 35 20.88 -14.42 -5.64
N LEU A 36 21.95 -13.85 -5.08
CA LEU A 36 22.14 -13.80 -3.63
C LEU A 36 20.83 -13.25 -3.07
N PRO A 37 20.22 -13.92 -2.07
CA PRO A 37 19.02 -13.39 -1.45
C PRO A 37 19.33 -11.96 -1.00
N PRO A 38 18.40 -11.00 -1.20
CA PRO A 38 18.61 -9.65 -0.72
C PRO A 38 19.00 -9.73 0.76
N PRO A 39 19.96 -8.90 1.22
CA PRO A 39 20.42 -8.95 2.60
C PRO A 39 19.21 -8.87 3.53
N SER A 40 19.15 -9.76 4.53
CA SER A 40 18.05 -9.88 5.51
C SER A 40 17.81 -8.63 6.36
N THR A 41 18.42 -7.50 6.03
CA THR A 41 18.37 -6.23 6.78
C THR A 41 17.21 -5.34 6.36
N SER A 42 16.46 -5.65 5.29
CA SER A 42 15.21 -4.95 4.98
C SER A 42 14.02 -5.66 5.61
N VAL A 43 13.60 -5.20 6.80
CA VAL A 43 12.33 -5.62 7.39
C VAL A 43 11.20 -5.04 6.53
N ALA A 44 10.55 -5.89 5.72
CA ALA A 44 9.36 -5.49 4.99
C ALA A 44 8.24 -5.17 6.00
N LEU A 45 7.74 -3.93 5.98
CA LEU A 45 6.59 -3.56 6.79
C LEU A 45 5.35 -4.28 6.24
N THR A 46 4.63 -4.97 7.11
CA THR A 46 3.34 -5.57 6.79
C THR A 46 2.25 -4.50 6.74
N VAL A 47 2.39 -3.46 7.56
CA VAL A 47 1.51 -2.30 7.60
C VAL A 47 1.99 -1.25 6.58
N GLY A 48 1.21 -1.07 5.52
CA GLY A 48 1.43 -0.02 4.53
C GLY A 48 1.09 1.38 5.04
N TYR A 49 1.48 2.40 4.27
CA TYR A 49 1.25 3.81 4.60
C TYR A 49 -0.21 4.14 4.94
N GLU A 50 -1.15 3.74 4.07
CA GLU A 50 -2.57 4.06 4.23
C GLU A 50 -3.15 3.47 5.51
N GLU A 51 -2.76 2.23 5.82
CA GLU A 51 -3.18 1.53 7.02
C GLU A 51 -2.60 2.19 8.28
N ALA A 52 -1.32 2.57 8.26
CA ALA A 52 -0.71 3.31 9.36
C ALA A 52 -1.42 4.64 9.62
N VAL A 53 -1.72 5.41 8.56
CA VAL A 53 -2.46 6.67 8.68
C VAL A 53 -3.87 6.44 9.21
N ARG A 54 -4.57 5.39 8.74
CA ARG A 54 -5.92 5.03 9.21
C ARG A 54 -5.92 4.72 10.71
N LEU A 55 -4.96 3.92 11.17
CA LEU A 55 -4.80 3.55 12.57
C LEU A 55 -4.44 4.77 13.44
N GLY A 56 -3.48 5.58 13.00
CA GLY A 56 -3.11 6.82 13.69
C GLY A 56 -4.26 7.82 13.78
N ALA A 57 -5.03 7.98 12.70
CA ALA A 57 -6.20 8.86 12.68
C ALA A 57 -7.32 8.35 13.61
N ALA A 58 -7.54 7.04 13.68
CA ALA A 58 -8.49 6.45 14.63
C ALA A 58 -8.07 6.73 16.08
N PHE A 59 -6.79 6.58 16.39
CA PHE A 59 -6.25 6.91 17.72
C PHE A 59 -6.39 8.41 18.04
N ALA A 60 -6.06 9.29 17.08
CA ALA A 60 -6.16 10.74 17.25
C ALA A 60 -7.60 11.22 17.49
N ARG A 61 -8.59 10.61 16.82
CA ARG A 61 -10.01 10.93 17.01
C ARG A 61 -10.52 10.61 18.41
N ASN A 62 -9.97 9.58 19.06
CA ASN A 62 -10.34 9.21 20.43
C ASN A 62 -9.82 10.21 21.48
N GLN A 63 -9.02 11.21 21.09
CA GLN A 63 -8.54 12.27 21.99
C GLN A 63 -9.39 13.54 21.94
N ASP A 64 -10.58 13.48 21.32
CA ASP A 64 -11.56 14.58 21.24
C ASP A 64 -11.00 15.91 20.69
N GLN A 65 -9.97 15.84 19.85
CA GLN A 65 -9.34 16.99 19.21
C GLN A 65 -9.44 16.91 17.69
N ALA A 66 -9.70 18.06 17.05
CA ALA A 66 -9.70 18.20 15.59
C ALA A 66 -8.26 18.19 15.05
N LEU A 67 -7.62 17.02 15.11
CA LEU A 67 -6.24 16.81 14.72
C LEU A 67 -6.10 16.49 13.23
N ARG A 68 -5.07 17.05 12.58
CA ARG A 68 -4.73 16.80 11.18
C ARG A 68 -3.35 16.18 11.06
N LEU A 69 -3.19 15.20 10.17
CA LEU A 69 -1.89 14.63 9.86
C LEU A 69 -1.01 15.71 9.20
N VAL A 70 0.17 15.96 9.78
CA VAL A 70 1.15 16.93 9.26
C VAL A 70 2.47 16.27 8.87
N MET A 71 2.74 15.07 9.36
CA MET A 71 3.91 14.28 8.98
C MET A 71 3.59 12.80 9.07
N ALA A 72 4.08 12.05 8.09
CA ALA A 72 4.17 10.61 8.14
C ALA A 72 5.53 10.19 7.59
N LYS A 73 6.32 9.49 8.39
CA LYS A 73 7.67 9.06 8.05
C LYS A 73 7.82 7.56 8.29
N GLN A 74 8.30 6.85 7.28
CA GLN A 74 8.71 5.46 7.44
C GLN A 74 10.05 5.42 8.22
N GLY A 75 10.07 4.68 9.32
CA GLY A 75 11.30 4.23 9.99
C GLY A 75 11.59 2.76 9.66
N GLU A 76 12.58 2.18 10.32
CA GLU A 76 13.06 0.82 10.00
C GLU A 76 11.97 -0.26 10.14
N ALA A 77 11.22 -0.27 11.25
CA ALA A 77 10.15 -1.24 11.51
C ALA A 77 8.81 -0.56 11.91
N SER A 78 8.65 0.73 11.63
CA SER A 78 7.48 1.49 12.11
C SER A 78 7.18 2.70 11.25
N TRP A 79 5.94 3.17 11.33
CA TRP A 79 5.53 4.48 10.83
C TRP A 79 5.49 5.50 11.97
N TRP A 80 6.11 6.65 11.75
CA TRP A 80 6.09 7.79 12.66
C TRP A 80 5.12 8.82 12.13
N LEU A 81 4.07 9.11 12.88
CA LEU A 81 3.01 10.04 12.48
C LEU A 81 3.01 11.22 13.45
N ARG A 82 2.80 12.43 12.91
CA ARG A 82 2.50 13.62 13.71
C ARG A 82 1.18 14.18 13.28
N PHE A 83 0.34 14.40 14.28
CA PHE A 83 -0.92 15.08 14.15
C PHE A 83 -0.85 16.42 14.87
N ALA A 84 -1.40 17.47 14.28
CA ALA A 84 -1.42 18.80 14.88
C ALA A 84 -2.83 19.39 14.86
N SER A 85 -3.16 20.16 15.88
CA SER A 85 -4.40 20.94 15.92
C SER A 85 -4.22 22.26 15.17
N PRO A 86 -5.16 22.65 14.30
CA PRO A 86 -5.16 23.99 13.71
C PRO A 86 -5.40 25.09 14.75
N ALA A 87 -5.90 24.76 15.94
CA ALA A 87 -6.17 25.71 17.03
C ALA A 87 -4.95 26.00 17.93
N GLY A 88 -3.75 25.51 17.58
CA GLY A 88 -2.53 25.75 18.35
C GLY A 88 -2.37 24.88 19.61
N HIS A 89 -3.13 23.79 19.73
CA HIS A 89 -2.90 22.77 20.76
C HIS A 89 -1.62 21.96 20.50
N PRO A 90 -1.06 21.31 21.53
CA PRO A 90 0.10 20.44 21.37
C PRO A 90 -0.10 19.39 20.27
N SER A 91 0.97 19.10 19.53
CA SER A 91 0.95 18.02 18.54
C SER A 91 0.93 16.66 19.21
N LEU A 92 0.29 15.70 18.57
CA LEU A 92 0.27 14.30 18.94
C LEU A 92 1.21 13.52 18.03
N ASP A 93 2.28 12.99 18.61
CA ASP A 93 3.23 12.12 17.93
C ASP A 93 2.89 10.66 18.22
N LEU A 94 2.78 9.84 17.17
CA LEU A 94 2.43 8.42 17.26
C LEU A 94 3.46 7.55 16.54
N ARG A 95 3.75 6.38 17.13
CA ARG A 95 4.42 5.27 16.45
C ARG A 95 3.39 4.21 16.10
N VAL A 96 3.35 3.79 14.85
CA VAL A 96 2.60 2.61 14.41
C VAL A 96 3.60 1.52 14.08
N ASP A 97 3.55 0.41 14.81
CA ASP A 97 4.40 -0.74 14.56
C ASP A 97 4.09 -1.36 13.20
N GLY A 98 5.12 -1.55 12.39
CA GLY A 98 4.99 -1.96 10.99
C GLY A 98 4.62 -3.43 10.80
N GLN A 99 4.67 -4.25 11.85
CA GLN A 99 4.34 -5.68 11.78
C GLN A 99 3.03 -5.98 12.51
N THR A 100 2.83 -5.37 13.67
CA THR A 100 1.73 -5.67 14.59
C THR A 100 0.58 -4.69 14.51
N ALA A 101 0.71 -3.60 13.76
CA ALA A 101 -0.27 -2.51 13.69
C ALA A 101 -0.58 -1.83 15.04
N LYS A 102 0.26 -2.06 16.06
CA LYS A 102 0.12 -1.45 17.37
C LYS A 102 0.40 0.06 17.28
N VAL A 103 -0.50 0.88 17.82
CA VAL A 103 -0.34 2.34 17.88
C VAL A 103 0.07 2.74 19.30
N GLU A 104 1.15 3.51 19.40
CA GLU A 104 1.67 4.01 20.68
C GLU A 104 1.90 5.53 20.60
N PRO A 105 1.42 6.32 21.58
CA PRO A 105 1.80 7.72 21.68
C PRO A 105 3.27 7.83 22.08
N ILE A 106 3.96 8.79 21.47
CA ILE A 106 5.36 9.08 21.76
C ILE A 106 5.38 10.19 22.80
N PRO A 107 5.94 9.95 24.00
CA PRO A 107 6.08 11.01 25.00
C PRO A 107 6.94 12.13 24.45
N LEU A 108 6.50 13.36 24.66
CA LEU A 108 7.30 14.54 24.37
C LEU A 108 8.49 14.59 25.36
N PRO A 109 9.66 15.08 24.93
CA PRO A 109 10.81 15.29 25.81
C PRO A 109 10.55 16.32 26.91
#